data_AF-A0A9Y2IIA3-F1
#
_entry.id   AF-A0A9Y2IIA3-F1
#
_cell.length_a   1.000
_cell.length_b   1.000
_cell.length_c   1.000
_cell.angle_alpha   90.00
_cell.angle_beta   90.00
_cell.angle_gamma   90.00
#
_symmetry.space_group_name_H-M   'P 1'
#
loop_
_entity.id
_entity.type
_entity.pdbx_description
1 polymer ?
#
loop_
_entity_poly.entity_id
_entity_poly.type
_entity_poly.pdbx_seq_one_letter_code
_entity_poly.pdbx_strand_id
1 'polypeptide(L)'
;MTLDMDLTESERLGVALREGPLTLSRAEFFIRTGVAAESACSVADTLLDAKDLTAAPVEVPLPAGDEATENPRRPRPQRDPQA
;
A
#
# COMPACT_ATOMS: atom_id res chain seq x y z
N MET A 1 7.58 13.48 3.33
CA MET A 1 7.41 13.81 1.90
C MET A 1 5.99 14.33 1.76
N THR A 2 5.81 15.48 1.13
CA THR A 2 4.49 16.08 0.90
C THR A 2 4.19 15.97 -0.59
N LEU A 3 2.97 15.55 -0.93
CA LEU A 3 2.50 15.48 -2.31
C LEU A 3 1.50 16.61 -2.51
N ASP A 4 1.82 17.55 -3.40
CA ASP A 4 0.86 18.53 -3.90
C ASP A 4 0.17 17.94 -5.13
N MET A 5 -1.16 17.82 -5.08
CA MET A 5 -1.97 17.31 -6.17
C MET A 5 -3.36 17.96 -6.14
N ASP A 6 -3.97 18.13 -7.30
CA ASP A 6 -5.36 18.58 -7.37
C ASP A 6 -6.36 17.45 -7.05
N LEU A 7 -7.65 17.79 -6.94
CA LEU A 7 -8.70 16.81 -6.61
C LEU A 7 -8.81 15.69 -7.66
N THR A 8 -8.65 16.02 -8.94
CA THR A 8 -8.73 15.04 -10.04
C THR A 8 -7.54 14.09 -10.00
N GLU A 9 -6.35 14.60 -9.71
CA GLU A 9 -5.13 13.80 -9.53
C GLU A 9 -5.23 12.89 -8.31
N SER A 10 -5.73 13.40 -7.18
CA SER A 10 -6.02 12.61 -5.98
C SER A 10 -6.98 11.46 -6.28
N GLU A 11 -8.08 11.75 -6.98
CA GLU A 11 -9.05 10.72 -7.36
C GLU A 11 -8.45 9.64 -8.26
N ARG A 12 -7.70 10.04 -9.29
CA ARG A 12 -7.06 9.11 -10.22
C ARG A 12 -6.05 8.22 -9.49
N LEU A 13 -5.25 8.81 -8.60
CA LEU A 13 -4.29 8.07 -7.80
C LEU A 13 -4.99 7.12 -6.83
N GLY A 14 -6.06 7.57 -6.17
CA GLY A 14 -6.89 6.76 -5.28
C GLY A 14 -7.47 5.54 -6.00
N VAL A 15 -8.07 5.72 -7.17
CA VAL A 15 -8.57 4.60 -7.99
C VAL A 15 -7.43 3.66 -8.38
N ALA A 16 -6.31 4.18 -8.87
CA ALA A 16 -5.18 3.35 -9.29
C ALA A 16 -4.59 2.53 -8.14
N LEU A 17 -4.47 3.11 -6.94
CA LEU A 17 -4.00 2.41 -5.74
C LEU A 17 -4.98 1.32 -5.29
N ARG A 18 -6.29 1.55 -5.45
CA ARG A 18 -7.32 0.58 -5.06
C ARG A 18 -7.39 -0.63 -5.99
N GLU A 19 -7.10 -0.44 -7.28
CA GLU A 19 -7.10 -1.53 -8.28
C GLU A 19 -5.92 -2.49 -8.14
N GLY A 20 -4.77 -2.04 -7.63
CA GLY A 20 -3.57 -2.86 -7.48
C GLY A 20 -3.81 -4.14 -6.66
N PRO A 21 -4.33 -4.04 -5.42
CA PRO A 21 -4.69 -5.19 -4.59
C PRO A 21 -5.81 -6.08 -5.14
N LEU A 22 -6.65 -5.56 -6.05
CA LEU A 22 -7.76 -6.31 -6.67
C LEU A 22 -7.30 -7.16 -7.85
N THR A 23 -6.25 -6.72 -8.55
CA THR A 23 -5.75 -7.36 -9.77
C THR A 23 -4.61 -8.34 -9.52
N LEU A 24 -3.89 -8.20 -8.41
CA LEU A 24 -2.76 -9.04 -8.04
C LEU A 24 -3.10 -9.90 -6.82
N SER A 25 -2.44 -11.05 -6.70
CA SER A 25 -2.45 -11.78 -5.43
C SER A 25 -1.75 -10.94 -4.35
N ARG A 26 -2.15 -11.13 -3.07
CA ARG A 26 -1.53 -10.45 -1.92
C ARG A 26 0.01 -10.52 -1.92
N ALA A 27 0.54 -11.71 -2.18
CA ALA A 27 1.99 -11.94 -2.25
C ALA A 27 2.65 -11.19 -3.42
N GLU A 28 2.02 -11.19 -4.60
CA GLU A 28 2.56 -10.51 -5.79
C GLU A 28 2.51 -8.99 -5.66
N PHE A 29 1.42 -8.46 -5.11
CA PHE A 29 1.32 -7.04 -4.77
C PHE A 29 2.45 -6.62 -3.84
N PHE A 30 2.62 -7.35 -2.73
CA PHE A 30 3.68 -7.08 -1.76
C PHE A 30 5.08 -7.19 -2.35
N ILE A 31 5.37 -8.19 -3.19
CA ILE A 31 6.67 -8.34 -3.86
C ILE A 31 7.01 -7.12 -4.72
N ARG A 32 6.01 -6.52 -5.38
CA ARG A 32 6.21 -5.37 -6.28
C ARG A 32 6.30 -4.03 -5.56
N THR A 33 5.57 -3.87 -4.46
CA THR A 33 5.42 -2.57 -3.78
C THR A 33 6.14 -2.48 -2.44
N GLY A 34 6.39 -3.60 -1.78
CA GLY A 34 6.87 -3.66 -0.39
C GLY A 34 5.83 -3.23 0.65
N VAL A 35 4.58 -2.99 0.25
CA VAL A 35 3.52 -2.45 1.11
C VAL A 35 2.42 -3.50 1.26
N ALA A 36 1.81 -3.54 2.45
CA ALA A 36 0.63 -4.36 2.68
C ALA A 36 -0.56 -3.84 1.85
N ALA A 37 -1.33 -4.77 1.26
CA ALA A 37 -2.51 -4.43 0.46
C ALA A 37 -3.50 -3.52 1.22
N GLU A 38 -3.71 -3.79 2.51
CA GLU A 38 -4.60 -3.03 3.38
C GLU A 38 -4.14 -1.57 3.52
N SER A 39 -2.85 -1.33 3.70
CA SER A 39 -2.29 0.03 3.81
C SER A 39 -2.43 0.81 2.50
N ALA A 40 -2.25 0.15 1.36
CA ALA A 40 -2.50 0.77 0.05
C ALA A 40 -3.98 1.14 -0.14
N CYS A 41 -4.91 0.27 0.30
CA CYS A 41 -6.34 0.58 0.30
C CYS A 41 -6.68 1.75 1.23
N SER A 42 -6.09 1.84 2.43
CA SER A 42 -6.32 2.96 3.35
C SER A 42 -5.89 4.31 2.76
N VAL A 43 -4.75 4.34 2.03
CA VAL A 43 -4.34 5.55 1.30
C VAL A 43 -5.31 5.85 0.16
N ALA A 44 -5.72 4.84 -0.60
CA ALA A 44 -6.68 5.02 -1.68
C ALA A 44 -8.00 5.63 -1.17
N ASP A 45 -8.55 5.11 -0.07
CA ASP A 45 -9.78 5.61 0.53
C ASP A 45 -9.61 7.07 1.00
N THR A 46 -8.47 7.39 1.64
CA THR A 46 -8.16 8.77 2.03
C THR A 46 -8.12 9.73 0.85
N LEU A 47 -7.52 9.31 -0.27
CA LEU A 47 -7.43 10.12 -1.50
C LEU A 47 -8.79 10.29 -2.19
N LEU A 48 -9.66 9.29 -2.10
CA LEU A 48 -11.02 9.33 -2.66
C LEU A 48 -11.97 10.16 -1.80
N ASP A 49 -11.79 10.15 -0.48
CA ASP A 49 -12.56 10.91 0.51
C ASP A 49 -12.04 12.36 0.65
N ALA A 50 -10.91 12.70 0.03
CA ALA A 50 -10.31 14.03 0.06
C ALA A 50 -11.25 15.16 -0.42
N LYS A 51 -12.29 14.82 -1.19
CA LYS A 51 -13.32 15.78 -1.64
C LYS A 51 -14.18 16.32 -0.49
N ASP A 52 -14.33 15.53 0.58
CA ASP A 52 -15.14 15.84 1.75
C ASP A 52 -14.29 16.37 2.92
N LEU A 53 -12.96 16.29 2.81
CA LEU A 53 -12.01 16.72 3.84
C LEU A 53 -11.63 18.19 3.67
N THR A 54 -11.95 19.00 4.67
CA THR A 54 -11.60 20.42 4.75
C THR A 54 -10.11 20.63 4.99
N ALA A 55 -9.28 20.63 3.93
CA ALA A 55 -7.87 21.12 3.88
C ALA A 55 -6.94 20.75 5.07
N ALA A 56 -7.32 19.77 5.88
CA ALA A 56 -6.62 19.38 7.08
C ALA A 56 -5.59 18.31 6.68
N PRO A 57 -4.35 18.40 7.18
CA PRO A 57 -3.38 17.34 6.98
C PRO A 57 -3.94 16.02 7.51
N VAL A 58 -3.96 14.99 6.66
CA VAL A 58 -4.31 13.63 7.06
C VAL A 58 -3.03 12.80 7.15
N GLU A 59 -2.81 12.21 8.32
CA GLU A 59 -1.75 11.22 8.49
C GLU A 59 -2.30 9.83 8.20
N VAL A 60 -1.80 9.20 7.14
CA VAL A 60 -2.11 7.80 6.81
C VAL A 60 -0.89 6.95 7.14
N PRO A 61 -0.96 6.05 8.14
CA PRO A 61 0.15 5.16 8.44
C PRO A 61 0.36 4.18 7.28
N LEU A 62 1.58 4.18 6.74
CA LEU A 62 2.04 3.26 5.69
C LEU A 62 3.16 2.37 6.24
N PRO A 63 2.83 1.39 7.10
CA PRO A 63 3.83 0.44 7.56
C PRO A 63 4.36 -0.39 6.38
N ALA A 64 5.64 -0.75 6.42
CA ALA A 64 6.17 -1.76 5.51
C ALA A 64 5.39 -3.06 5.72
N GLY A 65 5.04 -3.75 4.63
CA GLY A 65 4.45 -5.07 4.75
C GLY A 65 5.46 -6.06 5.33
N ASP A 66 4.99 -7.04 6.10
CA ASP A 66 5.83 -8.14 6.55
C ASP A 66 5.75 -9.29 5.53
N GLU A 67 6.89 -9.63 4.94
CA GLU A 67 6.98 -10.73 3.99
C GLU A 67 6.45 -12.06 4.57
N ALA A 68 6.65 -12.30 5.86
CA ALA A 68 6.15 -13.51 6.50
C ALA A 68 4.61 -13.61 6.49
N THR A 69 3.93 -12.46 6.56
CA THR A 69 2.48 -12.34 6.55
C THR A 69 1.93 -12.29 5.12
N GLU A 70 2.59 -11.52 4.25
CA GLU A 70 2.12 -11.27 2.88
C GLU A 70 2.45 -12.43 1.92
N ASN A 71 3.54 -13.17 2.16
CA ASN A 71 3.95 -14.32 1.36
C ASN A 71 4.41 -15.51 2.23
N PRO A 72 3.49 -16.15 2.97
CA PRO A 72 3.84 -17.21 3.92
C PRO A 72 4.40 -18.48 3.28
N ARG A 73 4.16 -18.69 1.99
CA ARG A 73 4.61 -19.88 1.24
C ARG A 73 6.01 -19.72 0.63
N ARG A 74 6.63 -18.53 0.73
CA ARG A 74 7.98 -18.33 0.18
C ARG A 74 8.98 -19.25 0.90
N PRO A 75 9.74 -20.09 0.17
CA PRO A 75 10.82 -20.86 0.78
C PRO A 75 11.84 -19.90 1.40
N ARG A 76 12.07 -20.01 2.70
CA ARG A 76 13.11 -19.24 3.39
C ARG A 76 14.40 -20.04 3.33
N PRO A 77 15.54 -19.45 2.94
CA PRO A 77 16.83 -20.09 3.11
C PRO A 77 16.96 -20.49 4.58
N GLN A 78 17.25 -21.76 4.85
CA GLN A 78 17.68 -22.15 6.19
C GLN A 78 18.97 -21.37 6.43
N ARG A 79 18.97 -20.48 7.42
CA ARG A 79 20.23 -19.90 7.90
C ARG A 79 21.03 -21.07 8.45
N ASP A 80 22.06 -21.48 7.72
CA ASP A 80 23.06 -22.40 8.26
C ASP A 80 23.64 -21.74 9.52
N PRO A 81 23.53 -22.38 10.70
CA PRO A 81 24.03 -21.79 11.95
C PRO A 81 25.56 -21.66 12.02
N GLN A 82 26.29 -21.89 10.93
CA GLN A 82 27.75 -22.07 10.91
C GLN A 82 28.51 -21.17 9.90
N ALA A 83 27.92 -20.09 9.39
CA ALA A 83 28.64 -19.11 8.56
C ALA A 83 29.30 -18.00 9.39
#